data_AF-A0A2E1LAJ0-F1
#
_entry.id   AF-A0A2E1LAJ0-F1
#
_cell.length_a   1.000
_cell.length_b   1.000
_cell.length_c   1.000
_cell.angle_alpha   90.00
_cell.angle_beta   90.00
_cell.angle_gamma   90.00
#
_symmetry.space_group_name_H-M   'P 1'
#
loop_
_entity.id
_entity.type
_entity.pdbx_description
1 polymer ?
#
loop_
_entity_poly.entity_id
_entity_poly.type
_entity_poly.pdbx_seq_one_letter_code
_entity_poly.pdbx_strand_id
1 'polypeptide(L)'
;MEKSMSRNPNMLRTLIGLGLVLIIILGYAVHSNTVDSEYYMYETTNSEQKNELIQLEENSSEWYFVSDNAITWINTTVEGAPQGTTLVIDASGTEWYHTPSLGQDERDFNCKEFAPDYVDLIETCIRGSFHEISLDEQNIMIGLVSTELPIGGLGSIQADNLAEANKSVQEILDENTKTISWKISLKDSNGEIISSEGVLINSTITTHELILVEEFKLDPIQESIYSFATLVGCFTLLLILPMIAYFSAVYKEKRDEEVRLRTPELEIKDKE
;
A
#
# COMPACT_ATOMS: atom_id res chain seq x y z
N MET A 1 -42.76 -32.76 -12.09
CA MET A 1 -42.28 -31.36 -12.02
C MET A 1 -42.03 -30.71 -13.39
N GLU A 2 -42.20 -31.40 -14.53
CA GLU A 2 -42.11 -30.79 -15.87
C GLU A 2 -43.14 -29.66 -16.14
N LYS A 3 -44.15 -29.51 -15.27
CA LYS A 3 -45.35 -28.71 -15.56
C LYS A 3 -45.38 -27.32 -14.90
N SER A 4 -44.43 -26.96 -14.04
CA SER A 4 -44.35 -25.60 -13.46
C SER A 4 -43.25 -24.73 -14.06
N MET A 5 -42.23 -25.32 -14.72
CA MET A 5 -41.18 -24.56 -15.42
C MET A 5 -41.51 -24.29 -16.90
N SER A 6 -42.52 -24.98 -17.48
CA SER A 6 -42.94 -24.83 -18.88
C SER A 6 -43.94 -23.69 -19.12
N ARG A 7 -44.28 -22.89 -18.10
CA ARG A 7 -45.42 -21.97 -18.17
C ARG A 7 -45.06 -20.52 -18.51
N ASN A 8 -43.78 -20.17 -18.68
CA ASN A 8 -43.42 -18.89 -19.28
C ASN A 8 -42.05 -18.95 -20.00
N PRO A 9 -41.99 -19.45 -21.25
CA PRO A 9 -40.74 -19.51 -22.03
C PRO A 9 -40.11 -18.14 -22.26
N ASN A 10 -40.86 -17.05 -22.07
CA ASN A 10 -40.31 -15.70 -22.04
C ASN A 10 -39.38 -15.49 -20.84
N MET A 11 -39.69 -15.98 -19.64
CA MET A 11 -38.89 -15.67 -18.44
C MET A 11 -37.46 -16.22 -18.53
N LEU A 12 -37.27 -17.46 -18.99
CA LEU A 12 -35.94 -18.06 -19.18
C LEU A 12 -35.17 -17.33 -20.30
N ARG A 13 -35.86 -16.97 -21.39
CA ARG A 13 -35.28 -16.25 -22.52
C ARG A 13 -34.88 -14.82 -22.14
N THR A 14 -35.65 -14.17 -21.27
CA THR A 14 -35.33 -12.84 -20.72
C THR A 14 -34.16 -12.92 -19.74
N LEU A 15 -34.07 -13.97 -18.91
CA LEU A 15 -32.98 -14.14 -17.95
C LEU A 15 -31.64 -14.43 -18.66
N ILE A 16 -31.66 -15.32 -19.67
CA ILE A 16 -30.50 -15.58 -20.53
C ILE A 16 -30.13 -14.34 -21.35
N GLY A 17 -31.13 -13.64 -21.92
CA GLY A 17 -30.91 -12.42 -22.70
C GLY A 17 -30.32 -11.28 -21.88
N LEU A 18 -30.84 -11.03 -20.68
CA LEU A 18 -30.29 -10.04 -19.75
C LEU A 18 -28.88 -10.41 -19.31
N GLY A 19 -28.61 -11.68 -18.99
CA GLY A 19 -27.26 -12.14 -18.64
C GLY A 19 -26.24 -11.91 -19.76
N LEU A 20 -26.61 -12.20 -21.01
CA LEU A 20 -25.74 -12.02 -22.17
C LEU A 20 -25.49 -10.54 -22.46
N VAL A 21 -26.51 -9.69 -22.34
CA VAL A 21 -26.37 -8.23 -22.46
C VAL A 21 -25.45 -7.68 -21.35
N LEU A 22 -25.59 -8.17 -20.12
CA LEU A 22 -24.75 -7.76 -19.00
C LEU A 22 -23.27 -8.13 -19.22
N ILE A 23 -23.00 -9.32 -19.77
CA ILE A 23 -21.65 -9.75 -20.17
C ILE A 23 -21.08 -8.83 -21.25
N ILE A 24 -21.87 -8.47 -22.27
CA ILE A 24 -21.42 -7.56 -23.34
C ILE A 24 -21.13 -6.15 -22.79
N ILE A 25 -21.99 -5.62 -21.93
CA ILE A 25 -21.80 -4.30 -21.32
C ILE A 25 -20.57 -4.29 -20.42
N LEU A 26 -20.38 -5.32 -19.58
CA LEU A 26 -19.19 -5.45 -18.74
C LEU A 26 -17.92 -5.58 -19.60
N GLY A 27 -17.96 -6.40 -20.66
CA GLY A 27 -16.84 -6.53 -21.59
C GLY A 27 -16.50 -5.19 -22.27
N TYR A 28 -17.51 -4.42 -22.68
CA TYR A 28 -17.30 -3.08 -23.22
C TYR A 28 -16.75 -2.11 -22.17
N ALA A 29 -17.25 -2.12 -20.94
CA ALA A 29 -16.76 -1.25 -19.86
C ALA A 29 -15.30 -1.56 -19.51
N VAL A 30 -14.93 -2.84 -19.41
CA VAL A 30 -13.54 -3.27 -19.20
C VAL A 30 -12.66 -2.83 -20.38
N HIS A 31 -13.11 -3.07 -21.62
CA HIS A 31 -12.37 -2.67 -22.81
C HIS A 31 -12.17 -1.15 -22.89
N SER A 32 -13.23 -0.37 -22.62
CA SER A 32 -13.17 1.10 -22.65
C SER A 32 -12.16 1.64 -21.64
N ASN A 33 -12.20 1.18 -20.38
CA ASN A 33 -11.26 1.61 -19.35
C ASN A 33 -9.83 1.09 -19.58
N THR A 34 -9.66 0.04 -20.38
CA THR A 34 -8.34 -0.48 -20.75
C THR A 34 -7.69 0.35 -21.88
N VAL A 35 -8.50 0.94 -22.76
CA VAL A 35 -8.04 1.65 -23.95
C VAL A 35 -7.83 3.15 -23.69
N ASP A 36 -8.54 3.72 -22.71
CA ASP A 36 -8.49 5.13 -22.38
C ASP A 36 -8.30 5.27 -20.86
N SER A 37 -7.06 5.09 -20.40
CA SER A 37 -6.72 5.27 -19.00
C SER A 37 -6.33 6.72 -18.77
N GLU A 38 -7.08 7.41 -17.90
CA GLU A 38 -6.68 8.73 -17.38
C GLU A 38 -5.47 8.64 -16.43
N TYR A 39 -5.00 7.43 -16.10
CA TYR A 39 -3.88 7.19 -15.20
C TYR A 39 -2.60 6.85 -15.97
N TYR A 40 -1.51 7.46 -15.51
CA TYR A 40 -0.16 7.26 -15.98
C TYR A 40 0.71 6.79 -14.82
N MET A 41 1.54 5.78 -15.09
CA MET A 41 2.59 5.35 -14.17
C MET A 41 3.86 6.12 -14.51
N TYR A 42 4.61 6.49 -13.49
CA TYR A 42 5.93 7.08 -13.68
C TYR A 42 6.97 6.35 -12.85
N GLU A 43 8.14 6.21 -13.44
CA GLU A 43 9.32 5.62 -12.84
C GLU A 43 10.39 6.69 -12.68
N THR A 44 10.98 6.71 -11.50
CA THR A 44 12.11 7.57 -11.13
C THR A 44 13.27 6.71 -10.67
N THR A 45 14.48 7.25 -10.73
CA THR A 45 15.60 6.64 -10.03
C THR A 45 15.27 6.55 -8.55
N ASN A 46 15.70 5.47 -7.90
CA ASN A 46 15.65 5.32 -6.44
C ASN A 46 17.07 5.03 -5.97
N SER A 47 17.96 6.02 -6.16
CA SER A 47 19.40 5.82 -5.99
C SER A 47 19.87 6.38 -4.66
N GLU A 48 20.49 5.53 -3.87
CA GLU A 48 21.18 5.95 -2.65
C GLU A 48 22.53 6.59 -3.00
N GLN A 49 22.74 7.80 -2.52
CA GLN A 49 23.97 8.57 -2.68
C GLN A 49 24.62 8.80 -1.32
N LYS A 50 25.90 8.47 -1.20
CA LYS A 50 26.69 8.79 -0.01
C LYS A 50 27.05 10.26 0.02
N ASN A 51 26.82 10.89 1.17
CA ASN A 51 27.13 12.30 1.38
C ASN A 51 28.60 12.50 1.74
N GLU A 52 29.23 13.49 1.11
CA GLU A 52 30.56 13.97 1.51
C GLU A 52 30.39 14.96 2.65
N LEU A 53 30.70 14.52 3.86
CA LEU A 53 30.55 15.31 5.07
C LEU A 53 31.76 16.23 5.29
N ILE A 54 31.51 17.53 5.43
CA ILE A 54 32.54 18.53 5.71
C ILE A 54 32.50 18.83 7.21
N GLN A 55 33.60 18.59 7.90
CA GLN A 55 33.74 18.89 9.33
C GLN A 55 33.92 20.40 9.54
N LEU A 56 33.19 21.00 10.49
CA LEU A 56 33.24 22.45 10.72
C LEU A 56 34.54 22.88 11.42
N GLU A 57 34.95 22.13 12.45
CA GLU A 57 36.15 22.41 13.24
C GLU A 57 36.94 21.11 13.47
N GLU A 58 38.27 21.20 13.52
CA GLU A 58 39.12 20.05 13.77
C GLU A 58 38.82 19.43 15.13
N ASN A 59 38.61 18.11 15.16
CA ASN A 59 38.20 17.34 16.34
C ASN A 59 36.79 17.65 16.89
N SER A 60 35.98 18.47 16.23
CA SER A 60 34.58 18.70 16.63
C SER A 60 33.65 17.71 15.94
N SER A 61 32.70 17.12 16.67
CA SER A 61 31.66 16.24 16.09
C SER A 61 30.52 17.03 15.46
N GLU A 62 30.86 17.98 14.60
CA GLU A 62 29.91 18.75 13.78
C GLU A 62 30.32 18.68 12.31
N TRP A 63 29.40 18.20 11.50
CA TRP A 63 29.55 18.08 10.06
C TRP A 63 28.41 18.77 9.34
N TYR A 64 28.66 19.22 8.12
CA TYR A 64 27.61 19.69 7.22
C TYR A 64 27.81 19.16 5.81
N PHE A 65 26.71 19.10 5.07
CA PHE A 65 26.71 18.91 3.62
C PHE A 65 25.52 19.65 3.02
N VAL A 66 25.60 19.93 1.72
CA VAL A 66 24.52 20.58 0.97
C VAL A 66 24.07 19.63 -0.12
N SER A 67 22.76 19.54 -0.30
CA SER A 67 22.13 18.73 -1.35
C SER A 67 21.18 19.60 -2.18
N ASP A 68 21.06 19.33 -3.47
CA ASP A 68 20.24 20.08 -4.42
C ASP A 68 19.40 19.17 -5.34
N ASN A 69 19.03 17.98 -4.87
CA ASN A 69 18.26 16.99 -5.60
C ASN A 69 16.85 16.80 -5.01
N ALA A 70 15.96 16.14 -5.75
CA ALA A 70 14.70 15.62 -5.22
C ALA A 70 14.99 14.43 -4.28
N ILE A 71 14.84 14.65 -2.98
CA ILE A 71 15.23 13.69 -1.93
C ILE A 71 14.00 13.15 -1.21
N THR A 72 13.95 11.84 -1.06
CA THR A 72 12.87 11.16 -0.33
C THR A 72 13.33 10.69 1.04
N TRP A 73 14.55 10.16 1.13
CA TRP A 73 15.10 9.62 2.37
C TRP A 73 16.42 10.27 2.72
N ILE A 74 16.64 10.49 4.02
CA ILE A 74 17.96 10.71 4.61
C ILE A 74 18.22 9.60 5.63
N ASN A 75 19.41 9.04 5.61
CA ASN A 75 19.85 8.04 6.57
C ASN A 75 21.20 8.46 7.12
N THR A 76 21.35 8.44 8.43
CA THR A 76 22.61 8.74 9.10
C THR A 76 22.90 7.66 10.14
N THR A 77 24.07 7.05 10.04
CA THR A 77 24.56 6.03 10.97
C THR A 77 25.81 6.53 11.68
N VAL A 78 25.89 6.28 12.98
CA VAL A 78 27.01 6.66 13.82
C VAL A 78 27.59 5.42 14.51
N GLU A 79 28.91 5.26 14.45
CA GLU A 79 29.62 4.17 15.12
C GLU A 79 30.75 4.74 15.99
N GLY A 80 31.01 4.10 17.13
CA GLY A 80 32.12 4.49 18.03
C GLY A 80 31.84 5.71 18.92
N ALA A 81 30.60 6.22 18.96
CA ALA A 81 30.22 7.29 19.86
C ALA A 81 30.24 6.85 21.35
N PRO A 82 30.66 7.70 22.30
CA PRO A 82 30.57 7.43 23.73
C PRO A 82 29.13 7.24 24.22
N GLN A 83 28.95 6.57 25.38
CA GLN A 83 27.63 6.45 26.01
C GLN A 83 27.06 7.82 26.43
N GLY A 84 25.74 7.96 26.36
CA GLY A 84 25.04 9.21 26.64
C GLY A 84 25.19 10.26 25.55
N THR A 85 25.58 9.85 24.33
CA THR A 85 25.67 10.74 23.16
C THR A 85 24.32 10.82 22.46
N THR A 86 23.92 12.03 22.07
CA THR A 86 22.75 12.31 21.26
C THR A 86 23.18 12.71 19.85
N LEU A 87 22.62 12.06 18.84
CA LEU A 87 22.74 12.48 17.44
C LEU A 87 21.65 13.51 17.15
N VAL A 88 22.05 14.65 16.58
CA VAL A 88 21.15 15.73 16.18
C VAL A 88 21.38 16.06 14.71
N ILE A 89 20.31 16.07 13.93
CA ILE A 89 20.32 16.45 12.52
C ILE A 89 19.38 17.63 12.32
N ASP A 90 19.92 18.71 11.74
CA ASP A 90 19.20 19.94 11.40
C ASP A 90 19.24 20.15 9.89
N ALA A 91 18.09 20.44 9.30
CA ALA A 91 17.90 20.71 7.88
C ALA A 91 17.43 22.15 7.70
N SER A 92 18.26 22.96 7.05
CA SER A 92 17.88 24.29 6.62
C SER A 92 17.41 24.25 5.16
N GLY A 93 16.16 24.68 4.93
CA GLY A 93 15.54 24.70 3.59
C GLY A 93 14.36 23.75 3.43
N THR A 94 14.15 22.81 4.37
CA THR A 94 12.96 21.96 4.41
C THR A 94 12.62 21.50 5.82
N GLU A 95 11.38 21.11 6.03
CA GLU A 95 10.97 20.30 7.18
C GLU A 95 10.88 18.84 6.74
N TRP A 96 11.23 17.92 7.63
CA TRP A 96 11.24 16.48 7.36
C TRP A 96 10.68 15.71 8.54
N TYR A 97 10.37 14.44 8.29
CA TYR A 97 9.71 13.57 9.24
C TYR A 97 10.68 12.56 9.82
N HIS A 98 10.63 12.37 11.13
CA HIS A 98 11.36 11.31 11.81
C HIS A 98 10.49 10.67 12.89
N THR A 99 10.74 9.38 13.12
CA THR A 99 10.33 8.67 14.33
C THR A 99 11.27 7.48 14.55
N PRO A 100 11.51 7.03 15.79
CA PRO A 100 12.42 5.90 16.07
C PRO A 100 12.03 4.57 15.40
N SER A 101 10.76 4.38 15.04
CA SER A 101 10.27 3.17 14.36
C SER A 101 10.39 3.21 12.83
N LEU A 102 10.82 4.32 12.24
CA LEU A 102 10.93 4.48 10.79
C LEU A 102 12.04 3.56 10.23
N GLY A 103 11.69 2.71 9.26
CA GLY A 103 12.63 1.80 8.62
C GLY A 103 12.97 0.52 9.41
N GLN A 104 12.18 0.17 10.44
CA GLN A 104 12.31 -1.12 11.11
C GLN A 104 11.61 -2.26 10.33
N ASP A 105 12.30 -3.39 10.18
CA ASP A 105 11.90 -4.55 9.33
C ASP A 105 10.60 -5.26 9.76
N GLU A 106 10.09 -5.01 10.98
CA GLU A 106 9.06 -5.87 11.57
C GLU A 106 7.61 -5.48 11.24
N ARG A 107 7.33 -4.30 10.67
CA ARG A 107 5.97 -3.86 10.32
C ARG A 107 5.95 -2.92 9.13
N ASP A 108 4.85 -2.94 8.35
CA ASP A 108 4.49 -1.86 7.42
C ASP A 108 4.36 -0.56 8.23
N PHE A 109 5.45 0.20 8.33
CA PHE A 109 5.50 1.40 9.14
C PHE A 109 4.49 2.43 8.60
N ASN A 110 3.66 2.95 9.50
CA ASN A 110 2.74 4.04 9.21
C ASN A 110 2.95 5.14 10.25
N CYS A 111 3.00 6.39 9.80
CA CYS A 111 2.99 7.57 10.65
C CYS A 111 1.73 7.70 11.54
N LYS A 112 0.75 6.79 11.41
CA LYS A 112 -0.46 6.73 12.22
C LYS A 112 -0.52 5.42 13.00
N GLU A 113 -0.48 5.53 14.32
CA GLU A 113 -0.62 4.40 15.23
C GLU A 113 -1.82 4.61 16.16
N PHE A 114 -2.36 3.52 16.72
CA PHE A 114 -3.35 3.65 17.79
C PHE A 114 -2.67 4.15 19.06
N ALA A 115 -3.31 5.09 19.75
CA ALA A 115 -2.92 5.49 21.09
C ALA A 115 -2.87 4.27 22.03
N PRO A 116 -2.12 4.31 23.13
CA PRO A 116 -1.99 3.18 24.06
C PRO A 116 -3.32 2.68 24.66
N ASP A 117 -4.35 3.51 24.64
CA ASP A 117 -5.72 3.19 25.07
C ASP A 117 -6.59 2.57 23.96
N TYR A 118 -6.05 2.45 22.73
CA TYR A 118 -6.69 1.92 21.53
C TYR A 118 -7.98 2.65 21.10
N VAL A 119 -8.18 3.88 21.59
CA VAL A 119 -9.37 4.68 21.27
C VAL A 119 -9.08 5.62 20.11
N ASP A 120 -7.97 6.34 20.19
CA ASP A 120 -7.61 7.37 19.23
C ASP A 120 -6.47 6.93 18.30
N LEU A 121 -6.44 7.51 17.10
CA LEU A 121 -5.33 7.36 16.16
C LEU A 121 -4.40 8.57 16.33
N ILE A 122 -3.15 8.33 16.68
CA ILE A 122 -2.13 9.37 16.89
C ILE A 122 -1.13 9.39 15.74
N GLU A 123 -0.65 10.59 15.41
CA GLU A 123 0.41 10.77 14.43
C GLU A 123 1.78 10.65 15.12
N THR A 124 2.56 9.65 14.75
CA THR A 124 3.86 9.30 15.35
C THR A 124 5.05 9.90 14.60
N CYS A 125 4.86 10.30 13.35
CA CYS A 125 5.88 11.02 12.58
C CYS A 125 5.92 12.48 12.99
N ILE A 126 7.04 12.90 13.57
CA ILE A 126 7.25 14.27 13.98
C ILE A 126 7.76 15.03 12.76
N ARG A 127 7.07 16.10 12.36
CA ARG A 127 7.51 17.02 11.32
C ARG A 127 8.33 18.14 11.94
N GLY A 128 9.53 18.38 11.44
CA GLY A 128 10.39 19.45 11.92
C GLY A 128 11.61 19.66 11.05
N SER A 129 12.28 20.81 11.19
CA SER A 129 13.58 21.05 10.58
C SER A 129 14.71 20.32 11.31
N PHE A 130 14.50 19.98 12.58
CA PHE A 130 15.49 19.32 13.43
C PHE A 130 14.90 18.07 14.08
N HIS A 131 15.74 17.04 14.24
CA HIS A 131 15.43 15.83 15.01
C HIS A 131 16.64 15.35 15.79
N GLU A 132 16.38 14.65 16.89
CA GLU A 132 17.42 14.10 17.75
C GLU A 132 17.08 12.68 18.23
N ILE A 133 18.11 11.85 18.40
CA ILE A 133 17.98 10.50 18.98
C ILE A 133 19.11 10.21 19.96
N SER A 134 18.84 9.38 20.95
CA SER A 134 19.88 8.81 21.81
C SER A 134 20.61 7.68 21.10
N LEU A 135 21.95 7.77 21.04
CA LEU A 135 22.78 6.70 20.47
C LEU A 135 22.92 5.48 21.38
N ASP A 136 22.44 5.56 22.62
CA ASP A 136 22.39 4.41 23.54
C ASP A 136 21.28 3.41 23.15
N GLU A 137 20.25 3.87 22.43
CA GLU A 137 19.11 3.06 22.01
C GLU A 137 19.26 2.55 20.58
N GLN A 138 19.68 3.45 19.67
CA GLN A 138 19.81 3.18 18.24
C GLN A 138 20.93 4.01 17.64
N ASN A 139 21.71 3.39 16.75
CA ASN A 139 22.86 4.02 16.11
C ASN A 139 22.54 4.60 14.72
N ILE A 140 21.28 4.55 14.31
CA ILE A 140 20.78 4.94 12.99
C ILE A 140 19.60 5.91 13.14
N MET A 141 19.63 6.99 12.37
CA MET A 141 18.52 7.92 12.20
C MET A 141 18.07 7.89 10.75
N ILE A 142 16.85 7.43 10.51
CA ILE A 142 16.20 7.47 9.20
C ILE A 142 15.18 8.61 9.20
N GLY A 143 15.13 9.38 8.13
CA GLY A 143 14.22 10.51 7.95
C GLY A 143 13.54 10.48 6.59
N LEU A 144 12.25 10.82 6.56
CA LEU A 144 11.47 11.01 5.34
C LEU A 144 11.42 12.51 5.01
N VAL A 145 12.03 12.89 3.90
CA VAL A 145 12.17 14.30 3.49
C VAL A 145 10.98 14.78 2.67
N SER A 146 10.43 13.92 1.81
CA SER A 146 9.24 14.20 1.00
C SER A 146 8.27 13.03 1.02
N THR A 147 6.98 13.34 1.14
CA THR A 147 5.87 12.38 0.99
C THR A 147 5.26 12.39 -0.41
N GLU A 148 5.66 13.34 -1.25
CA GLU A 148 5.15 13.50 -2.61
C GLU A 148 5.95 12.68 -3.62
N LEU A 149 7.23 12.45 -3.32
CA LEU A 149 8.10 11.61 -4.13
C LEU A 149 7.80 10.12 -3.93
N PRO A 150 7.94 9.29 -4.97
CA PRO A 150 7.67 7.86 -4.89
C PRO A 150 8.74 7.15 -4.05
N ILE A 151 8.38 6.71 -2.84
CA ILE A 151 9.29 6.04 -1.88
C ILE A 151 10.12 4.91 -2.50
N GLY A 152 9.53 4.13 -3.42
CA GLY A 152 10.16 3.00 -4.11
C GLY A 152 10.52 3.27 -5.57
N GLY A 153 10.53 4.54 -6.00
CA GLY A 153 10.82 4.92 -7.39
C GLY A 153 9.65 4.81 -8.36
N LEU A 154 8.54 4.20 -7.96
CA LEU A 154 7.32 4.07 -8.79
C LEU A 154 6.17 4.89 -8.20
N GLY A 155 5.49 5.65 -9.07
CA GLY A 155 4.30 6.41 -8.71
C GLY A 155 3.25 6.41 -9.82
N SER A 156 2.09 6.99 -9.51
CA SER A 156 0.98 7.14 -10.46
C SER A 156 0.43 8.55 -10.42
N ILE A 157 0.00 9.07 -11.56
CA ILE A 157 -0.64 10.37 -11.69
C ILE A 157 -1.84 10.28 -12.64
N GLN A 158 -2.85 11.11 -12.41
CA GLN A 158 -3.98 11.26 -13.33
C GLN A 158 -3.73 12.47 -14.24
N ALA A 159 -3.96 12.32 -15.54
CA ALA A 159 -3.81 13.39 -16.53
C ALA A 159 -4.65 13.09 -17.79
N ASP A 160 -4.95 14.12 -18.59
CA ASP A 160 -5.74 13.92 -19.82
C ASP A 160 -4.92 13.26 -20.93
N ASN A 161 -3.60 13.43 -20.92
CA ASN A 161 -2.70 12.90 -21.93
C ASN A 161 -1.27 12.74 -21.40
N LEU A 162 -0.45 11.95 -22.10
CA LEU A 162 0.94 11.68 -21.75
C LEU A 162 1.82 12.94 -21.61
N ALA A 163 1.55 13.99 -22.38
CA ALA A 163 2.35 15.22 -22.30
C ALA A 163 2.06 15.99 -21.01
N GLU A 164 0.79 16.05 -20.60
CA GLU A 164 0.39 16.60 -19.31
C GLU A 164 0.92 15.75 -18.15
N ALA A 165 0.82 14.42 -18.23
CA ALA A 165 1.37 13.53 -17.22
C ALA A 165 2.88 13.77 -17.00
N ASN A 166 3.66 13.83 -18.09
CA ASN A 166 5.09 14.14 -18.02
C ASN A 166 5.36 15.49 -17.35
N LYS A 167 4.60 16.52 -17.73
CA LYS A 167 4.74 17.85 -17.17
C LYS A 167 4.44 17.86 -15.67
N SER A 168 3.36 17.22 -15.23
CA SER A 168 2.99 17.19 -13.82
C SER A 168 3.98 16.38 -12.97
N VAL A 169 4.53 15.29 -13.51
CA VAL A 169 5.61 14.55 -12.82
C VAL A 169 6.88 15.39 -12.72
N GLN A 170 7.23 16.14 -13.77
CA GLN A 170 8.35 17.08 -13.73
C GLN A 170 8.13 18.20 -12.70
N GLU A 171 6.92 18.76 -12.63
CA GLU A 171 6.56 19.76 -11.62
C GLU A 171 6.75 19.20 -10.20
N ILE A 172 6.32 17.95 -9.92
CA ILE A 172 6.55 17.31 -8.62
C ILE A 172 8.05 17.19 -8.30
N LEU A 173 8.86 16.74 -9.26
CA LEU A 173 10.31 16.61 -9.07
C LEU A 173 10.98 17.97 -8.87
N ASP A 174 10.62 18.98 -9.66
CA ASP A 174 11.17 20.33 -9.59
C ASP A 174 10.80 21.00 -8.25
N GLU A 175 9.55 20.86 -7.79
CA GLU A 175 9.09 21.37 -6.50
C GLU A 175 9.81 20.72 -5.32
N ASN A 176 10.21 19.45 -5.46
CA ASN A 176 10.95 18.72 -4.44
C ASN A 176 12.48 18.84 -4.59
N THR A 177 12.98 19.42 -5.68
CA THR A 177 14.39 19.72 -5.90
C THR A 177 14.74 21.04 -5.23
N LYS A 178 15.13 20.96 -3.95
CA LYS A 178 15.47 22.14 -3.13
C LYS A 178 16.92 22.07 -2.68
N THR A 179 17.56 23.23 -2.59
CA THR A 179 18.85 23.34 -1.90
C THR A 179 18.62 23.23 -0.40
N ILE A 180 19.10 22.15 0.20
CA ILE A 180 18.99 21.87 1.63
C ILE A 180 20.39 21.82 2.22
N SER A 181 20.61 22.58 3.30
CA SER A 181 21.83 22.49 4.10
C SER A 181 21.57 21.60 5.30
N TRP A 182 22.30 20.51 5.40
CA TRP A 182 22.21 19.55 6.49
C TRP A 182 23.35 19.77 7.46
N LYS A 183 23.04 19.89 8.75
CA LYS A 183 24.00 19.93 9.84
C LYS A 183 23.80 18.72 10.72
N ILE A 184 24.85 17.92 10.89
CA ILE A 184 24.85 16.76 11.77
C ILE A 184 25.79 17.05 12.94
N SER A 185 25.31 16.84 14.16
CA SER A 185 26.09 17.07 15.38
C SER A 185 25.90 15.96 16.40
N LEU A 186 26.97 15.66 17.14
CA LEU A 186 26.92 14.78 18.30
C LEU A 186 27.10 15.58 19.57
N LYS A 187 26.19 15.39 20.52
CA LYS A 187 26.16 16.10 21.79
C LYS A 187 26.23 15.15 22.97
N ASP A 188 26.85 15.57 24.05
CA ASP A 188 26.83 14.85 25.32
C ASP A 188 25.50 15.06 26.08
N SER A 189 25.38 14.46 27.26
CA SER A 189 24.22 14.60 28.14
C SER A 189 23.97 16.03 28.64
N ASN A 190 24.96 16.93 28.53
CA ASN A 190 24.85 18.34 28.91
C ASN A 190 24.48 19.23 27.71
N GLY A 191 24.39 18.66 26.50
CA GLY A 191 24.13 19.38 25.26
C GLY A 191 25.36 19.99 24.61
N GLU A 192 26.57 19.67 25.07
CA GLU A 192 27.83 20.15 24.52
C GLU A 192 28.34 19.24 23.41
N ILE A 193 29.00 19.81 22.40
CA ILE A 193 29.56 19.06 21.27
C ILE A 193 30.73 18.20 21.75
N ILE A 194 30.73 16.93 21.37
CA ILE A 194 31.80 15.98 21.73
C ILE A 194 32.95 15.97 20.72
N SER A 195 34.10 15.43 21.15
CA SER A 195 35.23 15.16 20.26
C SER A 195 34.86 14.15 19.17
N SER A 196 35.31 14.38 17.94
CA SER A 196 35.12 13.44 16.82
C SER A 196 36.10 12.26 16.83
N GLU A 197 37.01 12.19 17.80
CA GLU A 197 38.03 11.15 17.88
C GLU A 197 37.39 9.77 18.12
N GLY A 198 37.68 8.82 17.22
CA GLY A 198 37.16 7.46 17.30
C GLY A 198 35.72 7.29 16.81
N VAL A 199 35.08 8.35 16.33
CA VAL A 199 33.71 8.32 15.79
C VAL A 199 33.74 8.15 14.27
N LEU A 200 32.94 7.23 13.76
CA LEU A 200 32.67 7.07 12.32
C LEU A 200 31.22 7.46 12.04
N ILE A 201 31.04 8.40 11.11
CA ILE A 201 29.73 8.85 10.68
C ILE A 201 29.57 8.60 9.18
N ASN A 202 28.45 8.00 8.80
CA ASN A 202 28.03 7.88 7.41
C ASN A 202 26.64 8.50 7.27
N SER A 203 26.45 9.27 6.21
CA SER A 203 25.15 9.80 5.83
C SER A 203 24.90 9.50 4.36
N THR A 204 23.68 9.08 4.05
CA THR A 204 23.20 8.83 2.69
C THR A 204 21.86 9.51 2.47
N ILE A 205 21.59 9.89 1.22
CA ILE A 205 20.29 10.38 0.77
C ILE A 205 19.80 9.53 -0.40
N THR A 206 18.49 9.38 -0.54
CA THR A 206 17.86 8.74 -1.70
C THR A 206 17.34 9.81 -2.65
N THR A 207 17.84 9.81 -3.89
CA THR A 207 17.55 10.83 -4.91
C THR A 207 16.72 10.27 -6.07
N HIS A 208 15.91 11.15 -6.65
CA HIS A 208 14.97 10.84 -7.72
C HIS A 208 15.18 11.71 -8.95
N GLU A 209 15.32 11.05 -10.10
CA GLU A 209 15.32 11.62 -11.44
C GLU A 209 14.31 10.87 -12.29
N LEU A 210 13.60 11.56 -13.18
CA LEU A 210 12.59 10.94 -14.03
C LEU A 210 13.23 9.98 -15.04
N ILE A 211 12.77 8.72 -15.05
CA ILE A 211 13.18 7.71 -16.03
C ILE A 211 12.14 7.61 -17.14
N LEU A 212 10.88 7.36 -16.79
CA LEU A 212 9.82 7.09 -17.74
C LEU A 212 8.46 7.54 -17.19
N VAL A 213 7.59 7.99 -18.09
CA VAL A 213 6.15 8.09 -17.83
C VAL A 213 5.45 7.28 -18.92
N GLU A 214 4.56 6.38 -18.51
CA GLU A 214 3.80 5.54 -19.41
C GLU A 214 2.33 5.49 -19.01
N GLU A 215 1.47 5.31 -20.01
CA GLU A 215 0.04 5.14 -19.78
C GLU A 215 -0.20 3.80 -19.08
N PHE A 216 -0.96 3.82 -18.00
CA PHE A 216 -1.35 2.60 -17.30
C PHE A 216 -2.25 1.77 -18.22
N LYS A 217 -1.81 0.55 -18.54
CA LYS A 217 -2.57 -0.37 -19.39
C LYS A 217 -2.91 -1.63 -18.62
N LEU A 218 -4.20 -1.88 -18.48
CA LEU A 218 -4.71 -3.17 -18.00
C LEU A 218 -4.57 -4.20 -19.12
N ASP A 219 -4.22 -5.44 -18.78
CA ASP A 219 -4.37 -6.53 -19.74
C ASP A 219 -5.85 -6.93 -19.80
N PRO A 220 -6.56 -6.67 -20.91
CA PRO A 220 -7.99 -6.92 -21.00
C PRO A 220 -8.32 -8.41 -20.87
N ILE A 221 -7.40 -9.31 -21.22
CA ILE A 221 -7.58 -10.76 -21.09
C ILE A 221 -7.52 -11.13 -19.61
N GLN A 222 -6.51 -10.64 -18.88
CA GLN A 222 -6.34 -10.92 -17.47
C GLN A 222 -7.50 -10.37 -16.64
N GLU A 223 -7.90 -9.11 -16.87
CA GLU A 223 -9.04 -8.49 -16.18
C GLU A 223 -10.37 -9.19 -16.51
N SER A 224 -10.53 -9.67 -17.75
CA SER A 224 -11.71 -10.47 -18.13
C SER A 224 -11.77 -11.80 -17.41
N ILE A 225 -10.63 -12.47 -17.18
CA ILE A 225 -10.57 -13.73 -16.43
C ILE A 225 -10.97 -13.51 -14.96
N TYR A 226 -10.45 -12.47 -14.31
CA TYR A 226 -10.82 -12.14 -12.92
C TYR A 226 -12.29 -11.76 -12.79
N SER A 227 -12.79 -10.94 -13.71
CA SER A 227 -14.20 -10.57 -13.77
C SER A 227 -15.11 -11.78 -13.98
N PHE A 228 -14.74 -12.67 -14.91
CA PHE A 228 -15.48 -13.91 -15.18
C PHE A 228 -15.46 -14.87 -13.98
N ALA A 229 -14.31 -15.05 -13.34
CA ALA A 229 -14.18 -15.89 -12.16
C ALA A 229 -15.09 -15.39 -11.02
N THR A 230 -15.12 -14.07 -10.79
CA THR A 230 -16.01 -13.44 -9.81
C THR A 230 -17.48 -13.69 -10.14
N LEU A 231 -17.87 -13.51 -11.40
CA LEU A 231 -19.24 -13.75 -11.86
C LEU A 231 -19.66 -15.22 -11.65
N VAL A 232 -18.84 -16.18 -12.07
CA VAL A 232 -19.09 -17.62 -11.86
C VAL A 232 -19.17 -17.96 -10.37
N GLY A 233 -18.32 -17.35 -9.54
CA GLY A 233 -18.37 -17.47 -8.09
C GLY A 233 -19.71 -17.02 -7.51
N CYS A 234 -20.16 -15.81 -7.85
CA CYS A 234 -21.46 -15.29 -7.41
C CYS A 234 -22.62 -16.16 -7.88
N PHE A 235 -22.62 -16.61 -9.14
CA PHE A 235 -23.66 -17.51 -9.67
C PHE A 235 -23.69 -18.86 -8.95
N THR A 236 -22.52 -19.41 -8.63
CA THR A 236 -22.40 -20.68 -7.90
C THR A 236 -23.00 -20.56 -6.50
N LEU A 237 -22.68 -19.47 -5.79
CA LEU A 237 -23.22 -19.23 -4.44
C LEU A 237 -24.74 -18.97 -4.46
N LEU A 238 -25.25 -18.20 -5.43
CA LEU A 238 -26.66 -17.81 -5.47
C LEU A 238 -27.59 -18.86 -6.07
N LEU A 239 -27.12 -19.70 -7.01
CA LEU A 239 -27.98 -20.68 -7.67
C LEU A 239 -27.64 -22.12 -7.30
N ILE A 240 -26.37 -22.50 -7.34
CA ILE A 240 -26.00 -23.91 -7.19
C ILE A 240 -26.21 -24.38 -5.73
N LEU A 241 -25.80 -23.59 -4.74
CA LEU A 241 -26.01 -23.96 -3.33
C LEU A 241 -27.50 -24.09 -2.95
N PRO A 242 -28.39 -23.11 -3.26
CA PRO A 242 -29.82 -23.28 -2.98
C PRO A 242 -30.46 -24.42 -3.75
N MET A 243 -30.01 -24.67 -4.98
CA MET A 243 -30.51 -25.76 -5.80
C MET A 243 -30.13 -27.14 -5.22
N ILE A 244 -28.89 -27.31 -4.72
CA ILE A 244 -28.47 -28.53 -4.01
C ILE A 244 -29.33 -28.74 -2.77
N ALA A 245 -29.56 -27.69 -1.97
CA ALA A 245 -30.41 -27.76 -0.78
C ALA A 245 -31.85 -28.15 -1.14
N TYR A 246 -32.42 -27.54 -2.18
CA TYR A 246 -33.76 -27.82 -2.67
C TYR A 246 -33.89 -29.27 -3.16
N PHE A 247 -33.00 -29.75 -4.03
CA PHE A 247 -33.08 -31.13 -4.52
C PHE A 247 -32.83 -32.17 -3.43
N SER A 248 -31.95 -31.86 -2.47
CA SER A 248 -31.75 -32.71 -1.29
C SER A 248 -33.03 -32.82 -0.45
N ALA A 249 -33.75 -31.71 -0.26
CA ALA A 249 -35.03 -31.70 0.43
C ALA A 249 -36.10 -32.52 -0.32
N VAL A 250 -36.24 -32.32 -1.63
CA VAL A 250 -37.19 -33.07 -2.47
C VAL A 250 -36.86 -34.57 -2.51
N TYR A 251 -35.58 -34.93 -2.60
CA TYR A 251 -35.17 -36.34 -2.58
C TYR A 251 -35.48 -36.99 -1.24
N LYS A 252 -35.22 -36.29 -0.13
CA LYS A 252 -35.58 -36.74 1.22
C LYS A 252 -37.10 -36.94 1.33
N GLU A 253 -37.90 -35.98 0.87
CA GLU A 253 -39.37 -36.06 0.89
C GLU A 253 -39.88 -37.31 0.15
N LYS A 254 -39.41 -37.55 -1.08
CA LYS A 254 -39.79 -38.73 -1.85
C LYS A 254 -39.42 -40.05 -1.17
N ARG A 255 -38.20 -40.11 -0.61
CA ARG A 255 -37.74 -41.31 0.09
C ARG A 255 -38.56 -41.56 1.35
N ASP A 256 -38.86 -40.51 2.11
CA ASP A 256 -39.65 -40.62 3.34
C ASP A 256 -41.12 -41.01 3.00
N GLU A 257 -41.67 -40.54 1.87
CA GLU A 257 -42.97 -40.97 1.33
C GLU A 257 -42.98 -42.45 0.91
N GLU A 258 -41.94 -42.93 0.21
CA GLU A 258 -41.80 -44.35 -0.13
C GLU A 258 -41.72 -45.24 1.12
N VAL A 259 -41.02 -44.81 2.17
CA VAL A 259 -40.94 -45.55 3.43
C VAL A 259 -42.33 -45.61 4.11
N ARG A 260 -43.09 -44.51 4.11
CA ARG A 260 -44.47 -44.52 4.64
C ARG A 260 -45.36 -45.50 3.88
N LEU A 261 -45.29 -45.53 2.55
CA LEU A 261 -46.10 -46.44 1.73
C LEU A 261 -45.73 -47.92 1.91
N ARG A 262 -44.48 -48.23 2.25
CA ARG A 262 -44.00 -49.60 2.50
C ARG A 262 -44.16 -50.04 3.96
N THR A 263 -44.51 -49.13 4.87
CA THR A 263 -44.71 -49.46 6.28
C THR A 263 -46.17 -49.88 6.46
N PRO A 264 -46.46 -51.18 6.70
CA PRO A 264 -47.83 -51.63 6.88
C PRO A 264 -48.45 -50.96 8.11
N GLU A 265 -49.72 -50.54 8.01
CA GLU A 265 -50.46 -50.05 9.18
C GLU A 265 -50.48 -51.16 10.24
N LEU A 266 -50.11 -50.80 11.47
CA LEU A 266 -50.19 -51.72 12.61
C LEU A 266 -51.66 -52.06 12.82
N GLU A 267 -52.06 -53.29 12.47
CA GLU A 267 -53.31 -53.86 12.96
C GLU A 267 -53.23 -53.94 14.48
N ILE A 268 -53.86 -52.99 15.16
CA ILE A 268 -54.13 -53.06 16.58
C ILE A 268 -55.16 -54.17 16.76
N LYS A 269 -54.70 -55.37 17.13
CA LYS A 269 -55.60 -56.38 17.68
C LYS A 269 -56.10 -55.87 19.04
N ASP A 270 -57.33 -55.40 19.06
CA ASP A 270 -58.09 -55.22 20.29
C ASP A 270 -58.06 -56.55 21.06
N LYS A 271 -57.40 -56.55 22.22
CA LYS A 271 -57.48 -57.65 23.17
C LYS A 271 -58.77 -57.50 23.96
N GLU A 272 -59.64 -58.50 23.77
CA GLU A 272 -60.81 -58.83 24.57
C GLU A 272 -60.49 -58.95 26.08
#